data_AF-U7KEU7-F1
#
_entry.id   AF-U7KEU7-F1
#
_cell.length_a   1.000
_cell.length_b   1.000
_cell.length_c   1.000
_cell.angle_alpha   90.00
_cell.angle_beta   90.00
_cell.angle_gamma   90.00
#
_symmetry.space_group_name_H-M   'P 1'
#
loop_
_entity.id
_entity.type
_entity.pdbx_description
1 polymer ?
#
loop_
_entity_poly.entity_id
_entity_poly.type
_entity_poly.pdbx_seq_one_letter_code
_entity_poly.pdbx_strand_id
1 'polypeptide(L)'
;MSLASLLSAALVALITTIGTVYGQKVAGRSQKETKQIEQSGPDWKAFTEEMRADLNKQDEKISSLESQVETLRERIDQLKSRYWVAVNHIRQLHLHYPDSREEVPTPEEIAQDI
;
A
#
# COMPACT_ATOMS: atom_id res chain seq x y z
N MET A 1 -79.03 -8.11 -14.70
CA MET A 1 -77.62 -8.54 -14.84
C MET A 1 -77.63 -10.05 -15.00
N SER A 2 -77.03 -10.59 -16.05
CA SER A 2 -77.00 -12.06 -16.25
C SER A 2 -75.95 -12.67 -15.33
N LEU A 3 -76.16 -13.93 -14.90
CA LEU A 3 -75.18 -14.69 -14.11
C LEU A 3 -73.77 -14.67 -14.75
N ALA A 4 -73.71 -14.63 -16.09
CA ALA A 4 -72.47 -14.55 -16.85
C ALA A 4 -71.68 -13.26 -16.57
N SER A 5 -72.35 -12.11 -16.37
CA SER A 5 -71.69 -10.83 -16.05
C SER A 5 -71.12 -10.75 -14.63
N LEU A 6 -71.71 -11.49 -13.68
CA LEU A 6 -71.21 -11.56 -12.30
C LEU A 6 -70.01 -12.50 -12.19
N LEU A 7 -70.04 -13.62 -12.92
CA LEU A 7 -68.92 -14.56 -12.98
C LEU A 7 -67.69 -13.94 -13.65
N SER A 8 -67.85 -13.18 -14.74
CA SER A 8 -66.74 -12.50 -15.39
C SER A 8 -66.14 -11.39 -14.53
N ALA A 9 -66.98 -10.58 -13.86
CA ALA A 9 -66.52 -9.54 -12.94
C ALA A 9 -65.75 -10.12 -11.73
N ALA A 10 -66.22 -11.22 -11.16
CA ALA A 10 -65.55 -11.90 -10.05
C ALA A 10 -64.17 -12.46 -10.46
N LEU A 11 -64.07 -13.01 -11.68
CA LEU A 11 -62.84 -13.59 -12.20
C LEU A 11 -61.79 -12.52 -12.50
N VAL A 12 -62.20 -11.38 -13.07
CA VAL A 12 -61.31 -10.22 -13.29
C VAL A 12 -60.83 -9.63 -11.96
N ALA A 13 -61.71 -9.48 -10.97
CA ALA A 13 -61.34 -8.98 -9.65
C ALA A 13 -60.30 -9.90 -8.96
N LEU A 14 -60.45 -11.22 -9.11
CA LEU A 14 -59.54 -12.22 -8.55
C LEU A 14 -58.16 -12.20 -9.23
N ILE A 15 -58.11 -12.10 -10.56
CA ILE A 15 -56.84 -11.97 -11.30
C ILE A 15 -56.12 -10.68 -10.91
N THR A 16 -56.86 -9.57 -10.78
CA THR A 16 -56.29 -8.25 -10.45
C THR A 16 -55.74 -8.22 -9.02
N THR A 17 -56.43 -8.83 -8.05
CA THR A 17 -55.94 -8.94 -6.67
C THR A 17 -54.73 -9.87 -6.55
N ILE A 18 -54.72 -11.00 -7.25
CA ILE A 18 -53.56 -11.90 -7.25
C ILE A 18 -52.35 -11.21 -7.90
N GLY A 19 -52.54 -10.54 -9.04
CA GLY A 19 -51.49 -9.81 -9.73
C GLY A 19 -50.89 -8.67 -8.91
N THR A 20 -51.72 -7.92 -8.19
CA THR A 20 -51.25 -6.81 -7.33
C THR A 20 -50.51 -7.32 -6.09
N VAL A 21 -50.98 -8.38 -5.43
CA VAL A 21 -50.29 -8.97 -4.28
C VAL A 21 -48.94 -9.58 -4.66
N TYR A 22 -48.87 -10.31 -5.79
CA TYR A 22 -47.60 -10.83 -6.30
C TYR A 22 -46.65 -9.70 -6.73
N GLY A 23 -47.15 -8.69 -7.43
CA GLY A 23 -46.38 -7.51 -7.82
C GLY A 23 -45.79 -6.75 -6.63
N GLN A 24 -46.59 -6.53 -5.57
CA GLN A 24 -46.13 -5.88 -4.35
C GLN A 24 -45.08 -6.72 -3.59
N LYS A 25 -45.24 -8.05 -3.55
CA LYS A 25 -44.28 -8.94 -2.88
C LYS A 25 -42.93 -8.99 -3.60
N VAL A 26 -42.92 -8.96 -4.93
CA VAL A 26 -41.69 -8.91 -5.75
C VAL A 26 -41.04 -7.53 -5.65
N ALA A 27 -41.81 -6.45 -5.78
CA ALA A 27 -41.31 -5.08 -5.62
C ALA A 27 -40.72 -4.83 -4.21
N GLY A 28 -41.35 -5.38 -3.16
CA GLY A 28 -40.85 -5.28 -1.79
C GLY A 28 -39.57 -6.07 -1.53
N ARG A 29 -39.34 -7.18 -2.23
CA ARG A 29 -38.04 -7.91 -2.18
C ARG A 29 -36.96 -7.15 -2.94
N SER A 30 -37.26 -6.69 -4.15
CA SER A 30 -36.34 -5.88 -4.95
C SER A 30 -35.93 -4.61 -4.21
N GLN A 31 -36.86 -3.86 -3.61
CA GLN A 31 -36.52 -2.68 -2.79
C GLN A 31 -35.67 -3.02 -1.56
N LYS A 32 -35.81 -4.20 -0.95
CA LYS A 32 -34.97 -4.62 0.18
C LYS A 32 -33.55 -4.92 -0.27
N GLU A 33 -33.39 -5.61 -1.39
CA GLU A 33 -32.07 -5.89 -1.99
C GLU A 33 -31.39 -4.60 -2.46
N THR A 34 -32.11 -3.69 -3.12
CA THR A 34 -31.57 -2.39 -3.54
C THR A 34 -31.13 -1.55 -2.34
N LYS A 35 -31.91 -1.53 -1.24
CA LYS A 35 -31.52 -0.82 -0.01
C LYS A 35 -30.29 -1.43 0.67
N GLN A 36 -30.12 -2.75 0.64
CA GLN A 36 -28.92 -3.40 1.17
C GLN A 36 -27.68 -3.08 0.32
N ILE A 37 -27.84 -3.04 -1.00
CA ILE A 37 -26.76 -2.67 -1.94
C ILE A 37 -26.39 -1.19 -1.79
N GLU A 38 -27.38 -0.30 -1.68
CA GLU A 38 -27.18 1.13 -1.41
C GLU A 38 -26.51 1.38 -0.05
N GLN A 39 -26.78 0.54 0.96
CA GLN A 39 -26.09 0.61 2.26
C GLN A 39 -24.65 0.08 2.20
N SER A 40 -24.37 -0.91 1.34
CA SER A 40 -23.05 -1.51 1.19
C SER A 40 -22.09 -0.68 0.31
N GLY A 41 -22.62 0.18 -0.57
CA GLY A 41 -21.83 1.05 -1.45
C GLY A 41 -20.95 2.08 -0.70
N PRO A 42 -21.48 2.80 0.31
CA PRO A 42 -20.70 3.68 1.19
C PRO A 42 -19.57 2.96 1.91
N ASP A 43 -19.79 1.74 2.40
CA ASP A 43 -18.79 0.94 3.10
C ASP A 43 -17.63 0.53 2.17
N TRP A 44 -17.93 0.15 0.93
CA TRP A 44 -16.91 -0.11 -0.10
C TRP A 44 -16.10 1.13 -0.45
N LYS A 45 -16.75 2.30 -0.52
CA LYS A 45 -16.05 3.56 -0.78
C LYS A 45 -15.10 3.91 0.36
N ALA A 46 -15.54 3.79 1.60
CA ALA A 46 -14.70 4.03 2.78
C ALA A 46 -13.50 3.06 2.83
N PHE A 47 -13.73 1.78 2.59
CA PHE A 47 -12.66 0.76 2.53
C PHE A 47 -11.62 1.06 1.44
N THR A 48 -12.07 1.44 0.24
CA THR A 48 -11.15 1.77 -0.86
C THR A 48 -10.39 3.08 -0.63
N GLU A 49 -11.00 4.06 0.03
CA GLU A 49 -10.32 5.29 0.45
C GLU A 49 -9.27 5.03 1.52
N GLU A 50 -9.57 4.20 2.52
CA GLU A 50 -8.62 3.77 3.56
C GLU A 50 -7.44 3.02 2.94
N MET A 51 -7.72 2.05 2.07
CA MET A 51 -6.67 1.30 1.38
C MET A 51 -5.79 2.19 0.51
N ARG A 52 -6.37 3.17 -0.19
CA ARG A 52 -5.59 4.15 -0.98
C ARG A 52 -4.72 5.01 -0.07
N ALA A 53 -5.24 5.46 1.08
CA ALA A 53 -4.48 6.25 2.03
C ALA A 53 -3.29 5.46 2.60
N ASP A 54 -3.49 4.18 2.90
CA ASP A 54 -2.43 3.31 3.42
C ASP A 54 -1.38 2.97 2.37
N LEU A 55 -1.78 2.76 1.10
CA LEU A 55 -0.83 2.61 0.00
C LEU A 55 0.00 3.87 -0.20
N ASN A 56 -0.62 5.06 -0.19
CA ASN A 56 0.11 6.32 -0.30
C ASN A 56 1.14 6.50 0.83
N LYS A 57 0.78 6.18 2.07
CA LYS A 57 1.73 6.23 3.21
C LYS A 57 2.88 5.24 3.04
N GLN A 58 2.60 4.05 2.49
CA GLN A 58 3.63 3.06 2.22
C GLN A 58 4.59 3.55 1.13
N ASP A 59 4.07 4.13 0.04
CA ASP A 59 4.88 4.71 -1.03
C ASP A 59 5.77 5.84 -0.51
N GLU A 60 5.23 6.76 0.30
CA GLU A 60 6.02 7.82 0.94
C GLU A 60 7.16 7.26 1.81
N LYS A 61 6.87 6.20 2.58
CA LYS A 61 7.86 5.53 3.41
C LYS A 61 8.93 4.84 2.56
N ILE A 62 8.54 4.19 1.46
CA ILE A 62 9.47 3.55 0.52
C ILE A 62 10.40 4.61 -0.09
N SER A 63 9.84 5.71 -0.62
CA SER A 63 10.65 6.80 -1.19
C SER A 63 11.61 7.41 -0.16
N SER A 64 11.17 7.56 1.10
CA SER A 64 12.05 8.03 2.17
C SER A 64 13.19 7.07 2.46
N LEU A 65 12.90 5.76 2.51
CA LEU A 65 13.92 4.73 2.73
C LEU A 65 14.91 4.65 1.55
N GLU A 66 14.43 4.74 0.32
CA GLU A 66 15.29 4.78 -0.88
C GLU A 66 16.26 5.97 -0.83
N SER A 67 15.76 7.16 -0.47
CA SER A 67 16.60 8.35 -0.31
C SER A 67 17.65 8.21 0.80
N GLN A 68 17.28 7.61 1.94
CA GLN A 68 18.21 7.35 3.04
C GLN A 68 19.28 6.33 2.66
N VAL A 69 18.90 5.27 1.93
CA VAL A 69 19.85 4.27 1.42
C VAL A 69 20.84 4.91 0.46
N GLU A 70 20.38 5.78 -0.43
CA GLU A 70 21.26 6.46 -1.38
C GLU A 70 22.24 7.41 -0.66
N THR A 71 21.74 8.20 0.28
CA THR A 71 22.59 9.05 1.13
C THR A 71 23.63 8.23 1.89
N LEU A 72 23.26 7.06 2.39
CA LEU A 72 24.18 6.19 3.12
C LEU A 72 25.26 5.60 2.20
N ARG A 73 24.89 5.22 0.97
CA ARG A 73 25.85 4.77 -0.06
C ARG A 73 26.86 5.86 -0.37
N GLU A 74 26.41 7.07 -0.63
CA GLU A 74 27.29 8.22 -0.90
C GLU A 74 28.27 8.46 0.26
N ARG A 75 27.79 8.41 1.50
CA ARG A 75 28.64 8.56 2.68
C ARG A 75 29.68 7.46 2.81
N ILE A 76 29.29 6.21 2.54
CA ILE A 76 30.22 5.07 2.55
C ILE A 76 31.30 5.25 1.48
N ASP A 77 30.93 5.68 0.27
CA ASP A 77 31.90 5.89 -0.80
C ASP A 77 32.86 7.04 -0.49
N GLN A 78 32.37 8.13 0.09
CA GLN A 78 33.22 9.22 0.58
C GLN A 78 34.18 8.75 1.68
N LEU A 79 33.70 7.94 2.63
CA LEU A 79 34.54 7.39 3.69
C LEU A 79 35.60 6.45 3.14
N LYS A 80 35.26 5.55 2.21
CA LYS A 80 36.22 4.68 1.53
C LYS A 80 37.28 5.48 0.78
N SER A 81 36.87 6.55 0.08
CA SER A 81 37.81 7.41 -0.62
C SER A 81 38.81 8.07 0.36
N ARG A 82 38.31 8.66 1.44
CA ARG A 82 39.15 9.28 2.48
C ARG A 82 40.07 8.26 3.17
N TYR A 83 39.55 7.06 3.44
CA TYR A 83 40.30 5.95 4.01
C TYR A 83 41.53 5.63 3.14
N TRP A 84 41.33 5.38 1.85
CA TRP A 84 42.42 5.04 0.95
C TRP A 84 43.43 6.17 0.76
N VAL A 85 42.98 7.43 0.77
CA VAL A 85 43.88 8.58 0.77
C VAL A 85 44.76 8.60 2.02
N ALA A 86 44.17 8.38 3.20
CA ALA A 86 44.91 8.32 4.46
C ALA A 86 45.90 7.16 4.49
N VAL A 87 45.47 5.95 4.11
CA VAL A 87 46.33 4.76 4.02
C VAL A 87 47.50 5.01 3.08
N ASN A 88 47.24 5.57 1.89
CA ASN A 88 48.32 5.85 0.93
C ASN A 88 49.29 6.91 1.45
N HIS A 89 48.80 7.91 2.19
CA HIS A 89 49.66 8.90 2.83
C HIS A 89 50.55 8.27 3.90
N ILE A 90 50.01 7.41 4.76
CA ILE A 90 50.78 6.68 5.77
C ILE A 90 51.82 5.78 5.10
N ARG A 91 51.45 5.06 4.03
CA ARG A 91 52.40 4.25 3.26
C ARG A 91 53.58 5.09 2.74
N GLN A 92 53.31 6.28 2.20
CA GLN A 92 54.38 7.19 1.74
C GLN A 92 55.28 7.62 2.89
N LEU A 93 54.71 7.96 4.06
CA LEU A 93 55.50 8.29 5.24
C LEU A 93 56.39 7.12 5.66
N HIS A 94 55.85 5.91 5.69
CA HIS A 94 56.58 4.67 6.01
C HIS A 94 57.66 4.28 4.98
N LEU A 95 57.61 4.82 3.77
CA LEU A 95 58.67 4.66 2.77
C LEU A 95 59.77 5.71 2.97
N HIS A 96 59.41 6.92 3.36
CA HIS A 96 60.37 8.01 3.61
C HIS A 96 61.07 7.91 4.97
N TYR A 97 60.42 7.34 5.97
CA TYR A 97 60.89 7.19 7.34
C TYR A 97 60.73 5.74 7.79
N PRO A 98 61.62 4.82 7.38
CA PRO A 98 61.48 3.40 7.70
C PRO A 98 61.59 3.12 9.21
N ASP A 99 62.43 3.87 9.92
CA ASP A 99 62.70 3.68 11.36
C ASP A 99 61.49 4.07 12.24
N SER A 100 60.58 4.90 11.73
CA SER A 100 59.40 5.35 12.51
C SER A 100 58.39 4.23 12.77
N ARG A 101 58.49 3.10 12.06
CA ARG A 101 57.60 1.94 12.23
C ARG A 101 57.80 1.22 13.56
N GLU A 102 59.00 1.32 14.14
CA GLU A 102 59.31 0.72 15.43
C GLU A 102 58.78 1.58 16.58
N GLU A 103 58.77 2.91 16.41
CA GLU A 103 58.27 3.87 17.39
C GLU A 103 56.75 4.00 17.36
N VAL A 104 56.16 4.00 16.15
CA VAL A 104 54.71 4.12 15.94
C VAL A 104 54.26 2.98 15.02
N PRO A 105 53.91 1.82 15.59
CA PRO A 105 53.47 0.69 14.81
C PRO A 105 52.12 0.97 14.14
N THR A 106 51.92 0.37 12.97
CA THR A 106 50.65 0.45 12.24
C THR A 106 49.51 -0.12 13.09
N PRO A 107 48.38 0.59 13.23
CA PRO A 107 47.18 0.04 13.88
C PRO A 107 46.70 -1.26 13.22
N GLU A 108 46.25 -2.22 14.02
CA GLU A 108 45.86 -3.56 13.56
C GLU A 108 44.75 -3.50 12.49
N GLU A 109 43.82 -2.57 12.64
CA GLU A 109 42.67 -2.41 11.76
C GLU A 109 43.04 -2.04 10.32
N ILE A 110 44.20 -1.43 10.11
CA ILE A 110 44.68 -0.99 8.80
C ILE A 110 45.99 -1.67 8.39
N ALA A 111 46.51 -2.59 9.21
CA ALA A 111 47.81 -3.21 9.01
C ALA A 111 47.92 -3.97 7.68
N GLN A 112 46.81 -4.56 7.21
CA GLN A 112 46.74 -5.28 5.93
C GLN A 112 46.67 -4.36 4.72
N ASP A 113 46.29 -3.10 4.93
CA ASP A 113 46.08 -2.12 3.87
C ASP A 113 47.28 -1.19 3.69
N ILE A 114 48.27 -1.20 4.60
CA ILE A 114 49.43 -0.28 4.63
C ILE A 114 50.61 -0.85 3.83
#